data_AF-A0A0K6HZ69-F1
#
_entry.id   AF-A0A0K6HZ69-F1
#
_cell.length_a   1.000
_cell.length_b   1.000
_cell.length_c   1.000
_cell.angle_alpha   90.00
_cell.angle_beta   90.00
_cell.angle_gamma   90.00
#
_symmetry.space_group_name_H-M   'P 1'
#
loop_
_entity.id
_entity.type
_entity.pdbx_description
1 polymer ?
#
loop_
_entity_poly.entity_id
_entity_poly.type
_entity_poly.pdbx_seq_one_letter_code
_entity_poly.pdbx_strand_id
1 'polypeptide(L)'
;MRWLFWVLILAAAAVLLALGTTLNTGNVAVLLPPWRLDISLNFAVLLLLLGFIVFHLILRGLALLLGMPRAAAEFRARRRLRLAAQALHNGMFDYFGGRFRRAERAAQRAAEFEDFAGAALMTAAQSAQQLQAYDRRDAYLAQLPPQAQDAAALLRAQWLLDAKQPREAMAQLRALPAGVQRRTHALRIELQAARKISDHKAVLRLARTLLKHGALHPAAAQAMLHTAATGLLRQAGDDPEVLRSTWNQLSAQERNDPALVVAAARGFAASGEPAEARALLIVALNRPQAEPGLFMPTLRGMLSGIDAGFVSQTEQWLGRWPQEAQAYFLAGAACAELQLWGKAQQHLQKAIQACGDDEHRLRGQIHAALAHLLEGIEREDQAQRHWREAALDLSALDMPGRSADRE
;
A
#
# COMPACT_ATOMS: atom_id res chain seq x y z
N MET A 1 -28.17 48.37 12.58
CA MET A 1 -28.37 49.48 11.62
C MET A 1 -29.83 49.96 11.53
N ARG A 2 -30.82 49.10 11.25
CA ARG A 2 -32.22 49.52 11.02
C ARG A 2 -32.98 50.09 12.23
N TRP A 3 -32.64 49.66 13.46
CA TRP A 3 -33.24 50.15 14.71
C TRP A 3 -32.85 51.60 15.04
N LEU A 4 -31.58 51.98 14.80
CA LEU A 4 -31.08 53.33 15.06
C LEU A 4 -31.80 54.37 14.19
N PHE A 5 -32.11 54.01 12.94
CA PHE A 5 -32.83 54.86 11.99
C PHE A 5 -34.26 55.16 12.46
N TRP A 6 -34.94 54.18 13.07
CA TRP A 6 -36.28 54.36 13.63
C TRP A 6 -36.29 55.22 14.89
N VAL A 7 -35.28 55.06 15.77
CA VAL A 7 -35.11 55.92 16.95
C VAL A 7 -34.81 57.37 16.52
N LEU A 8 -34.02 57.56 15.47
CA LEU A 8 -33.69 58.88 14.95
C LEU A 8 -34.90 59.56 14.28
N ILE A 9 -35.72 58.80 13.53
CA ILE A 9 -36.99 59.30 12.97
C ILE A 9 -37.99 59.63 14.09
N LEU A 10 -38.08 58.79 15.14
CA LEU A 10 -38.96 59.05 16.27
C LEU A 10 -38.52 60.30 17.07
N ALA A 11 -37.21 60.46 17.29
CA ALA A 11 -36.65 61.64 17.94
C ALA A 11 -36.86 62.90 17.08
N ALA A 12 -36.64 62.82 15.77
CA ALA A 12 -36.90 63.92 14.85
C ALA A 12 -38.39 64.29 14.79
N ALA A 13 -39.28 63.29 14.80
CA ALA A 13 -40.73 63.49 14.86
C ALA A 13 -41.16 64.11 16.20
N ALA A 14 -40.58 63.70 17.33
CA ALA A 14 -40.84 64.28 18.64
C ALA A 14 -40.37 65.74 18.73
N VAL A 15 -39.21 66.05 18.14
CA VAL A 15 -38.69 67.42 18.04
C VAL A 15 -39.58 68.28 17.12
N LEU A 16 -39.99 67.76 15.96
CA LEU A 16 -40.93 68.48 15.07
C LEU A 16 -42.32 68.69 15.72
N LEU A 17 -42.83 67.72 16.50
CA LEU A 17 -44.06 67.89 17.27
C LEU A 17 -43.90 68.96 18.35
N ALA A 18 -42.79 68.93 19.09
CA ALA A 18 -42.51 69.90 20.15
C ALA A 18 -42.39 71.33 19.58
N LEU A 19 -41.72 71.49 18.43
CA LEU A 19 -41.67 72.77 17.71
C LEU A 19 -43.01 73.17 17.07
N GLY A 20 -43.88 72.22 16.73
CA GLY A 20 -45.23 72.50 16.22
C GLY A 20 -46.21 73.00 17.28
N THR A 21 -45.98 72.66 18.56
CA THR A 21 -46.85 73.10 19.66
C THR A 21 -46.71 74.56 20.06
N THR A 22 -45.64 75.24 19.63
CA THR A 22 -45.39 76.64 20.00
C THR A 22 -45.99 77.67 19.02
N LEU A 23 -46.65 77.24 17.93
CA LEU A 23 -47.22 78.13 16.91
C LEU A 23 -48.71 77.79 16.61
N ASN A 24 -49.61 78.48 17.32
CA ASN A 24 -51.03 78.78 17.00
C ASN A 24 -52.10 77.68 16.74
N THR A 25 -53.18 77.75 17.55
CA THR A 25 -54.65 77.70 17.29
C THR A 25 -55.25 77.12 15.98
N GLY A 26 -54.64 76.12 15.35
CA GLY A 26 -55.29 75.35 14.28
C GLY A 26 -56.32 74.34 14.81
N ASN A 27 -57.51 74.29 14.22
CA ASN A 27 -58.51 73.23 14.44
C ASN A 27 -58.74 72.47 13.13
N VAL A 28 -58.86 71.14 13.22
CA VAL A 28 -59.23 70.27 12.10
C VAL A 28 -60.70 69.92 12.25
N ALA A 29 -61.52 70.40 11.32
CA ALA A 29 -62.94 70.10 11.27
C ALA A 29 -63.20 68.91 10.35
N VAL A 30 -63.66 67.79 10.92
CA VAL A 30 -64.07 66.63 10.15
C VAL A 30 -65.59 66.71 9.97
N LEU A 31 -66.01 66.92 8.72
CA LEU A 31 -67.42 67.09 8.34
C LEU A 31 -67.97 65.76 7.80
N LEU A 32 -68.76 65.05 8.62
CA LEU A 32 -69.55 63.89 8.20
C LEU A 32 -71.03 64.20 8.47
N PRO A 33 -71.81 64.67 7.49
CA PRO A 33 -73.21 65.08 7.73
C PRO A 33 -74.02 63.97 8.43
N PRO A 34 -74.77 64.26 9.51
CA PRO A 34 -75.06 65.55 10.17
C PRO A 34 -74.08 65.98 11.29
N TRP A 35 -72.98 65.27 11.51
CA TRP A 35 -72.02 65.49 12.60
C TRP A 35 -70.82 66.32 12.14
N ARG A 36 -70.50 67.37 12.90
CA ARG A 36 -69.26 68.13 12.73
C ARG A 36 -68.40 67.94 13.97
N LEU A 37 -67.24 67.32 13.80
CA LEU A 37 -66.27 67.14 14.87
C LEU A 37 -65.11 68.11 14.67
N ASP A 38 -65.02 69.12 15.54
CA ASP A 38 -63.91 70.07 15.55
C ASP A 38 -62.90 69.60 16.60
N ILE A 39 -61.73 69.16 16.14
CA ILE A 39 -60.64 68.64 16.98
C ILE A 39 -59.47 69.62 16.92
N SER A 40 -58.74 69.82 18.03
CA SER A 40 -57.51 70.60 18.02
C SER A 40 -56.45 69.95 17.11
N LEU A 41 -55.70 70.75 16.35
CA LEU A 41 -54.66 70.24 15.44
C LEU A 41 -53.68 69.31 16.15
N ASN A 42 -53.30 69.64 17.39
CA ASN A 42 -52.42 68.82 18.22
C ASN A 42 -52.99 67.43 18.50
N PHE A 43 -54.30 67.34 18.79
CA PHE A 43 -54.96 66.05 19.02
C PHE A 43 -55.13 65.25 17.73
N ALA A 44 -55.42 65.92 16.60
CA ALA A 44 -55.48 65.26 15.30
C ALA A 44 -54.12 64.68 14.88
N VAL A 45 -53.02 65.41 15.11
CA VAL A 45 -51.66 64.93 14.87
C VAL A 45 -51.30 63.76 15.78
N LEU A 46 -51.66 63.83 17.07
CA LEU A 46 -51.46 62.73 18.01
C LEU A 46 -52.24 61.47 17.58
N LEU A 47 -53.49 61.62 17.16
CA LEU A 47 -54.34 60.52 16.70
C LEU A 47 -53.77 59.89 15.42
N LEU A 48 -53.27 60.70 14.49
CA LEU A 48 -52.64 60.21 13.25
C LEU A 48 -51.34 59.47 13.56
N LEU A 49 -50.51 59.99 14.47
CA LEU A 49 -49.27 59.35 14.90
C LEU A 49 -49.57 58.02 15.63
N LEU A 50 -50.56 58.00 16.52
CA LEU A 50 -51.01 56.78 17.20
C LEU A 50 -51.57 55.77 16.18
N GLY A 51 -52.40 56.22 15.24
CA GLY A 51 -52.94 55.39 14.16
C GLY A 51 -51.85 54.80 13.27
N PHE A 52 -50.81 55.58 12.94
CA PHE A 52 -49.65 55.09 12.20
C PHE A 52 -48.87 54.03 12.98
N ILE A 53 -48.64 54.23 14.29
CA ILE A 53 -47.98 53.24 15.15
C ILE A 53 -48.78 51.94 15.20
N VAL A 54 -50.10 52.02 15.42
CA VAL A 54 -50.98 50.85 15.47
C VAL A 54 -51.00 50.12 14.12
N PHE A 55 -51.14 50.85 13.02
CA PHE A 55 -51.11 50.28 11.66
C PHE A 55 -49.77 49.60 11.36
N HIS A 56 -48.65 50.23 11.73
CA HIS A 56 -47.32 49.64 11.59
C HIS A 56 -47.18 48.35 12.43
N LEU A 57 -47.68 48.34 13.67
CA LEU A 57 -47.68 47.15 14.51
C LEU A 57 -48.52 46.02 13.92
N ILE A 58 -49.68 46.33 13.34
CA ILE A 58 -50.53 45.36 12.64
C ILE A 58 -49.79 44.76 11.44
N LEU A 59 -49.21 45.61 10.57
CA LEU A 59 -48.42 45.14 9.42
C LEU A 59 -47.23 44.27 9.84
N ARG A 60 -46.53 44.65 10.92
CA ARG A 60 -45.41 43.86 11.46
C ARG A 60 -45.88 42.53 12.04
N GLY A 61 -47.01 42.52 12.76
CA GLY A 61 -47.65 41.31 13.26
C GLY A 61 -48.03 40.36 12.12
N LEU A 62 -48.65 40.90 11.05
CA LEU A 62 -49.02 40.13 9.87
C LEU A 62 -47.79 39.59 9.12
N ALA A 63 -46.72 40.39 8.98
CA ALA A 63 -45.47 39.95 8.38
C ALA A 63 -44.77 38.84 9.20
N LEU A 64 -44.83 38.89 10.53
CA LEU A 64 -44.31 37.83 11.40
C LEU A 64 -45.13 36.54 11.28
N LEU A 65 -46.47 36.63 11.29
CA LEU A 65 -47.35 35.49 11.08
C LEU A 65 -47.14 34.82 9.72
N LEU A 66 -47.00 35.61 8.64
CA LEU A 66 -46.76 35.12 7.29
C LEU A 66 -45.32 34.63 7.07
N GLY A 67 -44.34 35.12 7.85
CA GLY A 67 -42.93 34.72 7.79
C GLY A 67 -42.56 33.49 8.63
N MET A 68 -43.31 33.21 9.70
CA MET A 68 -43.12 32.03 10.56
C MET A 68 -43.11 30.66 9.83
N PRO A 69 -43.96 30.36 8.82
CA PRO A 69 -43.92 29.05 8.16
C PRO A 69 -42.59 28.77 7.47
N ARG A 70 -41.95 29.80 6.88
CA ARG A 70 -40.65 29.68 6.21
C ARG A 70 -39.53 29.47 7.24
N ALA A 71 -39.48 30.28 8.30
CA ALA A 71 -38.50 30.11 9.37
C ALA A 71 -38.63 28.75 10.10
N ALA A 72 -39.87 28.28 10.30
CA ALA A 72 -40.13 26.98 10.90
C ALA A 72 -39.75 25.82 9.94
N ALA A 73 -39.97 25.97 8.62
CA ALA A 73 -39.52 25.00 7.63
C ALA A 73 -38.00 24.89 7.60
N GLU A 74 -37.28 26.02 7.59
CA GLU A 74 -35.82 26.05 7.66
C GLU A 74 -35.30 25.45 8.97
N PHE A 75 -35.91 25.77 10.11
CA PHE A 75 -35.55 25.19 11.40
C PHE A 75 -35.77 23.67 11.42
N ARG A 76 -36.89 23.18 10.88
CA ARG A 76 -37.16 21.75 10.75
C ARG A 76 -36.15 21.06 9.83
N ALA A 77 -35.81 21.66 8.70
CA ALA A 77 -34.80 21.15 7.78
C ALA A 77 -33.42 21.05 8.46
N ARG A 78 -32.99 22.11 9.16
CA ARG A 78 -31.74 22.13 9.92
C ARG A 78 -31.73 21.09 11.05
N ARG A 79 -32.84 20.95 11.78
CA ARG A 79 -32.97 19.94 12.84
C ARG A 79 -32.90 18.53 12.29
N ARG A 80 -33.57 18.26 11.16
CA ARG A 80 -33.52 16.96 10.46
C ARG A 80 -32.11 16.60 10.04
N LEU A 81 -31.39 17.52 9.39
CA LEU A 81 -29.99 17.32 8.99
C LEU A 81 -29.09 17.01 10.19
N ARG A 82 -29.25 17.74 11.31
CA ARG A 82 -28.50 17.47 12.54
C ARG A 82 -28.78 16.08 13.11
N LEU A 83 -30.04 15.66 13.13
CA LEU A 83 -30.42 14.33 13.61
C LEU A 83 -29.85 13.22 12.72
N ALA A 84 -29.86 13.41 11.39
CA ALA A 84 -29.26 12.48 10.44
C ALA A 84 -27.73 12.36 10.64
N ALA A 85 -27.05 13.50 10.76
CA ALA A 85 -25.61 13.54 11.02
C ALA A 85 -25.25 12.87 12.36
N GLN A 86 -26.02 13.12 13.42
CA GLN A 86 -25.84 12.44 14.72
C GLN A 86 -26.09 10.94 14.63
N ALA A 87 -27.10 10.50 13.87
CA ALA A 87 -27.38 9.09 13.66
C ALA A 87 -26.23 8.39 12.91
N LEU A 88 -25.69 9.02 11.85
CA LEU A 88 -24.54 8.49 11.12
C LEU A 88 -23.29 8.44 12.02
N HIS A 89 -23.01 9.51 12.75
CA HIS A 89 -21.90 9.59 13.70
C HIS A 89 -21.97 8.47 14.74
N ASN A 90 -23.11 8.31 15.41
CA ASN A 90 -23.33 7.23 16.38
C ASN A 90 -23.22 5.85 15.72
N GLY A 91 -23.72 5.71 14.47
CA GLY A 91 -23.59 4.48 13.70
C GLY A 91 -22.14 4.10 13.42
N MET A 92 -21.30 5.05 13.03
CA MET A 92 -19.87 4.84 12.83
C MET A 92 -19.16 4.48 14.16
N PHE A 93 -19.47 5.17 15.26
CA PHE A 93 -18.93 4.83 16.58
C PHE A 93 -19.33 3.43 17.04
N ASP A 94 -20.60 3.05 16.85
CA ASP A 94 -21.08 1.71 17.17
C ASP A 94 -20.41 0.66 16.25
N TYR A 95 -20.13 0.97 14.98
CA TYR A 95 -19.42 0.08 14.05
C TYR A 95 -17.98 -0.19 14.51
N PHE A 96 -17.21 0.87 14.76
CA PHE A 96 -15.84 0.72 15.25
C PHE A 96 -15.78 0.09 16.65
N GLY A 97 -16.81 0.28 17.46
CA GLY A 97 -16.99 -0.39 18.74
C GLY A 97 -17.52 -1.83 18.68
N GLY A 98 -17.65 -2.43 17.47
CA GLY A 98 -18.10 -3.81 17.28
C GLY A 98 -19.61 -4.05 17.48
N ARG A 99 -20.40 -3.01 17.73
CA ARG A 99 -21.85 -3.08 17.96
C ARG A 99 -22.62 -3.01 16.62
N PHE A 100 -22.33 -3.94 15.72
CA PHE A 100 -22.77 -3.91 14.31
C PHE A 100 -24.28 -3.79 14.13
N ARG A 101 -25.10 -4.44 14.95
CA ARG A 101 -26.57 -4.34 14.84
C ARG A 101 -27.09 -2.93 15.17
N ARG A 102 -26.48 -2.26 16.14
CA ARG A 102 -26.82 -0.87 16.49
C ARG A 102 -26.32 0.10 15.42
N ALA A 103 -25.11 -0.13 14.93
CA ALA A 103 -24.52 0.61 13.83
C ALA A 103 -25.40 0.57 12.58
N GLU A 104 -25.85 -0.62 12.18
CA GLU A 104 -26.73 -0.82 11.03
C GLU A 104 -28.04 -0.02 11.17
N ARG A 105 -28.74 -0.14 12.31
CA ARG A 105 -29.99 0.59 12.56
C ARG A 105 -29.81 2.11 12.61
N ALA A 106 -28.71 2.59 13.17
CA ALA A 106 -28.39 4.02 13.21
C ALA A 106 -28.07 4.56 11.81
N ALA A 107 -27.33 3.79 11.02
CA ALA A 107 -26.99 4.11 9.64
C ALA A 107 -28.24 4.11 8.74
N GLN A 108 -29.16 3.14 8.87
CA GLN A 108 -30.42 3.12 8.13
C GLN A 108 -31.23 4.41 8.32
N ARG A 109 -31.35 4.91 9.56
CA ARG A 109 -32.04 6.18 9.86
C ARG A 109 -31.37 7.39 9.21
N ALA A 110 -30.04 7.37 9.09
CA ALA A 110 -29.31 8.42 8.39
C ALA A 110 -29.45 8.31 6.86
N ALA A 111 -29.67 7.10 6.33
CA ALA A 111 -29.81 6.84 4.91
C ALA A 111 -31.11 7.38 4.30
N GLU A 112 -32.14 7.65 5.11
CA GLU A 112 -33.37 8.34 4.68
C GLU A 112 -33.11 9.78 4.16
N PHE A 113 -31.92 10.32 4.40
CA PHE A 113 -31.52 11.66 3.97
C PHE A 113 -30.50 11.56 2.84
N GLU A 114 -30.85 12.10 1.67
CA GLU A 114 -30.06 12.00 0.43
C GLU A 114 -28.59 12.44 0.62
N ASP A 115 -28.37 13.55 1.34
CA ASP A 115 -27.03 14.09 1.64
C ASP A 115 -26.10 13.11 2.35
N PHE A 116 -26.66 12.19 3.15
CA PHE A 116 -25.91 11.21 3.93
C PHE A 116 -26.04 9.78 3.41
N ALA A 117 -26.95 9.54 2.46
CA ALA A 117 -27.32 8.21 1.98
C ALA A 117 -26.10 7.37 1.56
N GLY A 118 -25.14 7.96 0.84
CA GLY A 118 -23.93 7.25 0.40
C GLY A 118 -23.11 6.68 1.56
N ALA A 119 -22.71 7.53 2.51
CA ALA A 119 -21.92 7.10 3.66
C ALA A 119 -22.72 6.19 4.61
N ALA A 120 -23.99 6.52 4.84
CA ALA A 120 -24.88 5.76 5.70
C ALA A 120 -25.15 4.34 5.19
N LEU A 121 -25.52 4.19 3.92
CA LEU A 121 -25.73 2.88 3.31
C LEU A 121 -24.43 2.05 3.26
N MET A 122 -23.27 2.68 3.05
CA MET A 122 -21.98 1.99 3.16
C MET A 122 -21.69 1.50 4.59
N THR A 123 -21.96 2.30 5.62
CA THR A 123 -21.83 1.88 7.03
C THR A 123 -22.80 0.76 7.37
N ALA A 124 -24.04 0.83 6.86
CA ALA A 124 -25.02 -0.24 7.02
C ALA A 124 -24.58 -1.54 6.31
N ALA A 125 -24.06 -1.44 5.09
CA ALA A 125 -23.54 -2.59 4.33
C ALA A 125 -22.33 -3.24 5.02
N GLN A 126 -21.38 -2.44 5.52
CA GLN A 126 -20.26 -2.97 6.31
C GLN A 126 -20.72 -3.65 7.60
N SER A 127 -21.68 -3.05 8.31
CA SER A 127 -22.27 -3.65 9.51
C SER A 127 -22.97 -4.97 9.20
N ALA A 128 -23.73 -5.03 8.11
CA ALA A 128 -24.39 -6.24 7.64
C ALA A 128 -23.39 -7.33 7.22
N GLN A 129 -22.28 -6.96 6.57
CA GLN A 129 -21.19 -7.89 6.26
C GLN A 129 -20.61 -8.54 7.53
N GLN A 130 -20.35 -7.74 8.58
CA GLN A 130 -19.83 -8.26 9.85
C GLN A 130 -20.83 -9.18 10.57
N LEU A 131 -22.13 -8.93 10.38
CA LEU A 131 -23.21 -9.78 10.86
C LEU A 131 -23.50 -10.99 9.93
N GLN A 132 -22.72 -11.18 8.86
CA GLN A 132 -22.92 -12.20 7.83
C GLN A 132 -24.32 -12.16 7.17
N ALA A 133 -24.98 -10.99 7.17
CA ALA A 133 -26.29 -10.79 6.57
C ALA A 133 -26.16 -10.29 5.12
N TYR A 134 -25.73 -11.18 4.23
CA TYR A 134 -25.35 -10.84 2.85
C TYR A 134 -26.52 -10.26 2.00
N ASP A 135 -27.74 -10.76 2.17
CA ASP A 135 -28.91 -10.23 1.45
C ASP A 135 -29.16 -8.75 1.78
N ARG A 136 -29.06 -8.39 3.07
CA ARG A 136 -29.23 -7.01 3.52
C ARG A 136 -28.09 -6.11 3.05
N ARG A 137 -26.86 -6.62 3.12
CA ARG A 137 -25.67 -5.93 2.58
C ARG A 137 -25.88 -5.57 1.11
N ASP A 138 -26.30 -6.53 0.30
CA ASP A 138 -26.47 -6.32 -1.13
C ASP A 138 -27.65 -5.42 -1.46
N ALA A 139 -28.73 -5.48 -0.67
CA ALA A 139 -29.84 -4.54 -0.75
C ALA A 139 -29.41 -3.08 -0.47
N TYR A 140 -28.54 -2.84 0.53
CA TYR A 140 -28.02 -1.48 0.78
C TYR A 140 -27.11 -1.00 -0.35
N LEU A 141 -26.28 -1.87 -0.91
CA LEU A 141 -25.39 -1.51 -2.01
C LEU A 141 -26.14 -1.24 -3.32
N ALA A 142 -27.31 -1.85 -3.53
CA ALA A 142 -28.16 -1.56 -4.67
C ALA A 142 -28.80 -0.16 -4.61
N GLN A 143 -28.95 0.40 -3.41
CA GLN A 143 -29.54 1.73 -3.17
C GLN A 143 -28.50 2.86 -3.18
N LEU A 144 -27.22 2.56 -3.41
CA LEU A 144 -26.16 3.55 -3.31
C LEU A 144 -26.25 4.60 -4.43
N PRO A 145 -26.07 5.90 -4.12
CA PRO A 145 -25.99 6.94 -5.14
C PRO A 145 -24.75 6.72 -6.04
N PRO A 146 -24.78 7.17 -7.30
CA PRO A 146 -23.69 6.96 -8.28
C PRO A 146 -22.30 7.35 -7.76
N GLN A 147 -22.21 8.47 -7.03
CA GLN A 147 -20.97 8.97 -6.44
C GLN A 147 -20.31 8.02 -5.43
N ALA A 148 -21.06 7.10 -4.83
CA ALA A 148 -20.56 6.14 -3.84
C ALA A 148 -20.25 4.76 -4.44
N GLN A 149 -20.62 4.50 -5.70
CA GLN A 149 -20.50 3.17 -6.31
C GLN A 149 -19.04 2.70 -6.42
N ASP A 150 -18.11 3.60 -6.76
CA ASP A 150 -16.67 3.30 -6.79
C ASP A 150 -16.17 2.76 -5.44
N ALA A 151 -16.58 3.42 -4.35
CA ALA A 151 -16.14 3.07 -3.00
C ALA A 151 -16.74 1.72 -2.57
N ALA A 152 -18.00 1.46 -2.92
CA ALA A 152 -18.63 0.16 -2.71
C ALA A 152 -17.96 -0.96 -3.52
N ALA A 153 -17.50 -0.69 -4.74
CA ALA A 153 -16.82 -1.68 -5.54
C ALA A 153 -15.45 -2.07 -4.96
N LEU A 154 -14.69 -1.11 -4.43
CA LEU A 154 -13.45 -1.38 -3.69
C LEU A 154 -13.72 -2.19 -2.41
N LEU A 155 -14.77 -1.84 -1.68
CA LEU A 155 -15.17 -2.55 -0.47
C LEU A 155 -15.57 -4.01 -0.78
N ARG A 156 -16.33 -4.24 -1.86
CA ARG A 156 -16.65 -5.59 -2.35
C ARG A 156 -15.38 -6.38 -2.70
N ALA A 157 -14.43 -5.76 -3.41
CA ALA A 157 -13.16 -6.42 -3.74
C ALA A 157 -12.36 -6.80 -2.49
N GLN A 158 -12.37 -5.96 -1.46
CA GLN A 158 -11.75 -6.29 -0.17
C GLN A 158 -12.46 -7.49 0.50
N TRP A 159 -13.79 -7.51 0.53
CA TRP A 159 -14.53 -8.64 1.10
C TRP A 159 -14.30 -9.95 0.35
N LEU A 160 -14.14 -9.92 -0.98
CA LEU A 160 -13.75 -11.10 -1.75
C LEU A 160 -12.37 -11.63 -1.34
N LEU A 161 -11.41 -10.74 -1.03
CA LEU A 161 -10.13 -11.17 -0.47
C LEU A 161 -10.25 -11.80 0.91
N ASP A 162 -11.06 -11.20 1.77
CA ASP A 162 -11.32 -11.71 3.12
C ASP A 162 -12.01 -13.08 3.05
N ALA A 163 -12.89 -13.28 2.08
CA ALA A 163 -13.54 -14.55 1.74
C ALA A 163 -12.63 -15.56 1.00
N LYS A 164 -11.32 -15.29 0.88
CA LYS A 164 -10.34 -16.15 0.19
C LYS A 164 -10.64 -16.38 -1.30
N GLN A 165 -11.28 -15.42 -1.98
CA GLN A 165 -11.56 -15.44 -3.42
C GLN A 165 -10.72 -14.38 -4.17
N PRO A 166 -9.38 -14.52 -4.20
CA PRO A 166 -8.50 -13.49 -4.76
C PRO A 166 -8.63 -13.32 -6.29
N ARG A 167 -9.00 -14.38 -7.02
CA ARG A 167 -9.19 -14.30 -8.48
C ARG A 167 -10.39 -13.43 -8.84
N GLU A 168 -11.50 -13.59 -8.12
CA GLU A 168 -12.71 -12.78 -8.30
C GLU A 168 -12.47 -11.33 -7.89
N ALA A 169 -11.77 -11.10 -6.77
CA ALA A 169 -11.36 -9.76 -6.35
C ALA A 169 -10.56 -9.04 -7.45
N MET A 170 -9.60 -9.74 -8.08
CA MET A 170 -8.83 -9.17 -9.20
C MET A 170 -9.69 -8.88 -10.42
N ALA A 171 -10.58 -9.79 -10.81
CA ALA A 171 -11.49 -9.57 -11.92
C ALA A 171 -12.37 -8.34 -11.69
N GLN A 172 -12.91 -8.19 -10.48
CA GLN A 172 -13.72 -7.04 -10.09
C GLN A 172 -12.92 -5.74 -10.15
N LEU A 173 -11.69 -5.71 -9.62
CA LEU A 173 -10.84 -4.51 -9.66
C LEU A 173 -10.49 -4.10 -11.10
N ARG A 174 -10.21 -5.07 -11.99
CA ARG A 174 -9.87 -4.80 -13.40
C ARG A 174 -11.06 -4.25 -14.19
N ALA A 175 -12.29 -4.53 -13.77
CA ALA A 175 -13.50 -3.99 -14.39
C ALA A 175 -13.79 -2.53 -13.99
N LEU A 176 -13.10 -1.97 -13.00
CA LEU A 176 -13.32 -0.59 -12.54
C LEU A 176 -12.75 0.44 -13.53
N PRO A 177 -13.24 1.69 -13.52
CA PRO A 177 -12.63 2.76 -14.31
C PRO A 177 -11.15 2.96 -13.96
N ALA A 178 -10.32 3.33 -14.94
CA ALA A 178 -8.87 3.50 -14.77
C ALA A 178 -8.50 4.48 -13.63
N GLY A 179 -9.32 5.51 -13.39
CA GLY A 179 -9.12 6.45 -12.28
C GLY A 179 -9.24 5.79 -10.90
N VAL A 180 -10.13 4.81 -10.74
CA VAL A 180 -10.34 4.07 -9.48
C VAL A 180 -9.23 3.05 -9.27
N GLN A 181 -8.83 2.33 -10.32
CA GLN A 181 -7.76 1.34 -10.28
C GLN A 181 -6.42 1.94 -9.81
N ARG A 182 -6.15 3.20 -10.16
CA ARG A 182 -4.92 3.91 -9.79
C ARG A 182 -4.91 4.43 -8.35
N ARG A 183 -6.03 4.38 -7.62
CA ARG A 183 -6.08 4.79 -6.21
C ARG A 183 -5.20 3.84 -5.38
N THR A 184 -4.44 4.38 -4.43
CA THR A 184 -3.52 3.59 -3.58
C THR A 184 -4.20 2.41 -2.90
N HIS A 185 -5.44 2.57 -2.44
CA HIS A 185 -6.19 1.47 -1.81
C HIS A 185 -6.48 0.33 -2.79
N ALA A 186 -6.90 0.64 -4.03
CA ALA A 186 -7.15 -0.36 -5.07
C ALA A 186 -5.87 -1.16 -5.40
N LEU A 187 -4.74 -0.46 -5.55
CA LEU A 187 -3.44 -1.10 -5.79
C LEU A 187 -3.00 -2.00 -4.64
N ARG A 188 -3.32 -1.64 -3.39
CA ARG A 188 -3.04 -2.50 -2.21
C ARG A 188 -3.89 -3.77 -2.22
N ILE A 189 -5.18 -3.67 -2.56
CA ILE A 189 -6.06 -4.83 -2.71
C ILE A 189 -5.55 -5.71 -3.84
N GLU A 190 -5.22 -5.14 -5.00
CA GLU A 190 -4.67 -5.88 -6.16
C GLU A 190 -3.36 -6.60 -5.80
N LEU A 191 -2.45 -5.93 -5.06
CA LEU A 191 -1.19 -6.54 -4.61
C LEU A 191 -1.46 -7.73 -3.67
N GLN A 192 -2.38 -7.58 -2.71
CA GLN A 192 -2.74 -8.69 -1.81
C GLN A 192 -3.33 -9.87 -2.58
N ALA A 193 -4.19 -9.59 -3.56
CA ALA A 193 -4.79 -10.60 -4.42
C ALA A 193 -3.73 -11.34 -5.25
N ALA A 194 -2.86 -10.58 -5.94
CA ALA A 194 -1.77 -11.10 -6.76
C ALA A 194 -0.82 -12.01 -5.96
N ARG A 195 -0.50 -11.63 -4.72
CA ARG A 195 0.29 -12.47 -3.81
C ARG A 195 -0.38 -13.79 -3.45
N LYS A 196 -1.70 -13.78 -3.22
CA LYS A 196 -2.46 -15.00 -2.88
C LYS A 196 -2.58 -15.98 -4.05
N ILE A 197 -2.54 -15.49 -5.29
CA ILE A 197 -2.57 -16.34 -6.49
C ILE A 197 -1.18 -16.63 -7.08
N SER A 198 -0.11 -16.18 -6.42
CA SER A 198 1.28 -16.30 -6.91
C SER A 198 1.50 -15.70 -8.31
N ASP A 199 0.78 -14.63 -8.65
CA ASP A 199 1.04 -13.85 -9.86
C ASP A 199 2.23 -12.92 -9.63
N HIS A 200 3.43 -13.51 -9.75
CA HIS A 200 4.67 -12.82 -9.43
C HIS A 200 4.93 -11.61 -10.33
N LYS A 201 4.47 -11.64 -11.59
CA LYS A 201 4.59 -10.51 -12.53
C LYS A 201 3.77 -9.31 -12.06
N ALA A 202 2.51 -9.55 -11.66
CA ALA A 202 1.68 -8.49 -11.09
C ALA A 202 2.27 -7.97 -9.77
N VAL A 203 2.78 -8.85 -8.91
CA VAL A 203 3.42 -8.45 -7.64
C VAL A 203 4.60 -7.52 -7.88
N LEU A 204 5.52 -7.82 -8.81
CA LEU A 204 6.66 -6.94 -9.11
C LEU A 204 6.18 -5.55 -9.56
N ARG A 205 5.25 -5.49 -10.52
CA ARG A 205 4.71 -4.22 -11.03
C ARG A 205 4.09 -3.40 -9.90
N LEU A 206 3.18 -4.01 -9.13
CA LEU A 206 2.40 -3.33 -8.10
C LEU A 206 3.25 -2.90 -6.90
N ALA A 207 4.17 -3.76 -6.45
CA ALA A 207 5.06 -3.44 -5.33
C ALA A 207 5.99 -2.26 -5.68
N ARG A 208 6.54 -2.20 -6.90
CA ARG A 208 7.35 -1.06 -7.38
C ARG A 208 6.54 0.23 -7.42
N THR A 209 5.31 0.18 -7.95
CA THR A 209 4.41 1.35 -7.98
C THR A 209 4.07 1.85 -6.58
N LEU A 210 3.70 0.95 -5.67
CA LEU A 210 3.36 1.31 -4.29
C LEU A 210 4.57 1.84 -3.51
N LEU A 211 5.77 1.29 -3.75
CA LEU A 211 7.01 1.80 -3.16
C LEU A 211 7.31 3.22 -3.62
N LYS A 212 7.16 3.51 -4.93
CA LYS A 212 7.36 4.86 -5.50
C LYS A 212 6.40 5.88 -4.90
N HIS A 213 5.19 5.48 -4.54
CA HIS A 213 4.18 6.34 -3.91
C HIS A 213 4.29 6.41 -2.38
N GLY A 214 5.29 5.78 -1.76
CA GLY A 214 5.43 5.74 -0.29
C GLY A 214 4.33 4.95 0.43
N ALA A 215 3.57 4.12 -0.30
CA ALA A 215 2.45 3.35 0.22
C ALA A 215 2.85 1.96 0.76
N LEU A 216 4.14 1.64 0.72
CA LEU A 216 4.71 0.39 1.21
C LEU A 216 6.05 0.68 1.90
N HIS A 217 6.28 0.03 3.05
CA HIS A 217 7.55 0.15 3.77
C HIS A 217 8.71 -0.43 2.93
N PRO A 218 9.87 0.25 2.80
CA PRO A 218 10.96 -0.17 1.91
C PRO A 218 11.44 -1.61 2.14
N ALA A 219 11.65 -2.01 3.40
CA ALA A 219 12.09 -3.37 3.72
C ALA A 219 11.06 -4.45 3.33
N ALA A 220 9.76 -4.17 3.54
CA ALA A 220 8.69 -5.09 3.15
C ALA A 220 8.58 -5.17 1.62
N ALA A 221 8.74 -4.05 0.93
CA ALA A 221 8.76 -4.00 -0.53
C ALA A 221 9.92 -4.83 -1.09
N GLN A 222 11.13 -4.66 -0.57
CA GLN A 222 12.30 -5.43 -1.00
C GLN A 222 12.10 -6.94 -0.81
N ALA A 223 11.61 -7.39 0.36
CA ALA A 223 11.31 -8.80 0.58
C ALA A 223 10.24 -9.35 -0.39
N MET A 224 9.20 -8.56 -0.68
CA MET A 224 8.17 -8.95 -1.66
C MET A 224 8.72 -9.01 -3.09
N LEU A 225 9.53 -8.04 -3.49
CA LEU A 225 10.16 -8.00 -4.81
C LEU A 225 11.13 -9.17 -4.99
N HIS A 226 11.97 -9.44 -3.99
CA HIS A 226 12.87 -10.59 -3.97
C HIS A 226 12.10 -11.89 -4.16
N THR A 227 11.06 -12.13 -3.35
CA THR A 227 10.25 -13.35 -3.42
C THR A 227 9.56 -13.51 -4.77
N ALA A 228 9.03 -12.42 -5.33
CA ALA A 228 8.37 -12.44 -6.63
C ALA A 228 9.36 -12.67 -7.78
N ALA A 229 10.53 -12.02 -7.75
CA ALA A 229 11.57 -12.22 -8.76
C ALA A 229 12.09 -13.66 -8.75
N THR A 230 12.39 -14.22 -7.57
CA THR A 230 12.77 -15.63 -7.42
C THR A 230 11.68 -16.56 -7.95
N GLY A 231 10.41 -16.25 -7.67
CA GLY A 231 9.27 -17.01 -8.17
C GLY A 231 9.16 -16.99 -9.70
N LEU A 232 9.38 -15.84 -10.33
CA LEU A 232 9.38 -15.73 -11.80
C LEU A 232 10.52 -16.51 -12.44
N LEU A 233 11.74 -16.38 -11.90
CA LEU A 233 12.89 -17.13 -12.40
C LEU A 233 12.66 -18.64 -12.29
N ARG A 234 12.01 -19.10 -11.21
CA ARG A 234 11.62 -20.50 -11.06
C ARG A 234 10.52 -20.94 -12.02
N GLN A 235 9.55 -20.07 -12.30
CA GLN A 235 8.46 -20.34 -13.24
C GLN A 235 8.93 -20.39 -14.70
N ALA A 236 9.99 -19.65 -15.05
CA ALA A 236 10.63 -19.74 -16.36
C ALA A 236 11.18 -21.16 -16.63
N GLY A 237 11.53 -21.90 -15.58
CA GLY A 237 12.01 -23.27 -15.68
C GLY A 237 13.31 -23.35 -16.49
N ASP A 238 13.36 -24.33 -17.39
CA ASP A 238 14.53 -24.63 -18.22
C ASP A 238 14.46 -23.98 -19.61
N ASP A 239 13.49 -23.10 -19.89
CA ASP A 239 13.42 -22.37 -21.16
C ASP A 239 14.37 -21.14 -21.13
N PRO A 240 15.48 -21.16 -21.92
CA PRO A 240 16.49 -20.12 -21.87
C PRO A 240 15.97 -18.76 -22.36
N GLU A 241 15.07 -18.72 -23.35
CA GLU A 241 14.54 -17.47 -23.90
C GLU A 241 13.56 -16.81 -22.93
N VAL A 242 12.70 -17.61 -22.28
CA VAL A 242 11.80 -17.12 -21.23
C VAL A 242 12.61 -16.63 -20.03
N LEU A 243 13.66 -17.34 -19.64
CA LEU A 243 14.54 -16.94 -18.54
C LEU A 243 15.28 -15.64 -18.85
N ARG A 244 15.86 -15.51 -20.05
CA ARG A 244 16.53 -14.29 -20.53
C ARG A 244 15.58 -13.11 -20.57
N SER A 245 14.37 -13.30 -21.10
CA SER A 245 13.35 -12.24 -21.11
C SER A 245 12.92 -11.82 -19.70
N THR A 246 12.81 -12.77 -18.77
CA THR A 246 12.44 -12.53 -17.38
C THR A 246 13.54 -11.78 -16.63
N TRP A 247 14.79 -12.20 -16.79
CA TRP A 247 15.96 -11.53 -16.23
C TRP A 247 16.08 -10.09 -16.72
N ASN A 248 15.85 -9.84 -18.00
CA ASN A 248 15.91 -8.49 -18.58
C ASN A 248 14.77 -7.56 -18.13
N GLN A 249 13.64 -8.11 -17.67
CA GLN A 249 12.54 -7.33 -17.07
C GLN A 249 12.83 -6.90 -15.62
N LEU A 250 13.85 -7.47 -14.97
CA LEU A 250 14.29 -7.06 -13.65
C LEU A 250 15.02 -5.71 -13.71
N SER A 251 14.72 -4.86 -12.73
CA SER A 251 15.40 -3.58 -12.53
C SER A 251 16.88 -3.79 -12.22
N ALA A 252 17.68 -2.73 -12.39
CA ALA A 252 19.11 -2.78 -12.06
C ALA A 252 19.36 -3.16 -10.59
N GLN A 253 18.51 -2.70 -9.67
CA GLN A 253 18.62 -3.02 -8.25
C GLN A 253 18.37 -4.51 -7.97
N GLU A 254 17.36 -5.11 -8.61
CA GLU A 254 17.07 -6.54 -8.45
C GLU A 254 18.15 -7.41 -9.11
N ARG A 255 18.72 -6.97 -10.25
CA ARG A 255 19.87 -7.66 -10.89
C ARG A 255 21.19 -7.55 -10.12
N ASN A 256 21.22 -6.71 -9.08
CA ASN A 256 22.33 -6.62 -8.15
C ASN A 256 22.14 -7.49 -6.90
N ASP A 257 20.95 -8.06 -6.68
CA ASP A 257 20.69 -8.97 -5.58
C ASP A 257 21.46 -10.29 -5.77
N PRO A 258 22.40 -10.65 -4.87
CA PRO A 258 23.22 -11.85 -5.02
C PRO A 258 22.40 -13.14 -5.20
N ALA A 259 21.29 -13.28 -4.47
CA ALA A 259 20.49 -14.50 -4.51
C ALA A 259 19.71 -14.63 -5.82
N LEU A 260 19.26 -13.51 -6.41
CA LEU A 260 18.62 -13.51 -7.74
C LEU A 260 19.61 -13.81 -8.86
N VAL A 261 20.82 -13.26 -8.77
CA VAL A 261 21.93 -13.56 -9.70
C VAL A 261 22.24 -15.06 -9.69
N VAL A 262 22.40 -15.65 -8.51
CA VAL A 262 22.67 -17.09 -8.36
C VAL A 262 21.50 -17.94 -8.88
N ALA A 263 20.26 -17.56 -8.59
CA ALA A 263 19.08 -18.26 -9.10
C ALA A 263 19.00 -18.21 -10.63
N ALA A 264 19.25 -17.04 -11.24
CA ALA A 264 19.27 -16.90 -12.69
C ALA A 264 20.39 -17.71 -13.34
N ALA A 265 21.61 -17.66 -12.78
CA ALA A 265 22.74 -18.46 -13.28
C ALA A 265 22.44 -19.97 -13.24
N ARG A 266 21.83 -20.47 -12.16
CA ARG A 266 21.41 -21.87 -12.07
C ARG A 266 20.38 -22.24 -13.13
N GLY A 267 19.42 -21.36 -13.40
CA GLY A 267 18.45 -21.54 -14.48
C GLY A 267 19.13 -21.65 -15.83
N PHE A 268 20.01 -20.70 -16.19
CA PHE A 268 20.73 -20.73 -17.48
C PHE A 268 21.59 -21.98 -17.65
N ALA A 269 22.26 -22.44 -16.60
CA ALA A 269 23.03 -23.68 -16.65
C ALA A 269 22.13 -24.92 -16.82
N ALA A 270 20.98 -24.98 -16.17
CA ALA A 270 20.00 -26.06 -16.34
C ALA A 270 19.40 -26.08 -17.75
N SER A 271 19.18 -24.91 -18.36
CA SER A 271 18.75 -24.74 -19.75
C SER A 271 19.80 -25.14 -20.80
N GLY A 272 21.01 -25.54 -20.41
CA GLY A 272 22.09 -25.89 -21.33
C GLY A 272 22.93 -24.71 -21.81
N GLU A 273 22.83 -23.53 -21.19
CA GLU A 273 23.65 -22.35 -21.48
C GLU A 273 24.63 -21.99 -20.34
N PRO A 274 25.59 -22.88 -19.99
CA PRO A 274 26.52 -22.63 -18.88
C PRO A 274 27.46 -21.44 -19.12
N ALA A 275 27.71 -21.08 -20.39
CA ALA A 275 28.54 -19.92 -20.74
C ALA A 275 27.87 -18.60 -20.33
N GLU A 276 26.56 -18.45 -20.58
CA GLU A 276 25.80 -17.25 -20.15
C GLU A 276 25.67 -17.20 -18.62
N ALA A 277 25.38 -18.35 -18.00
CA ALA A 277 25.34 -18.49 -16.54
C ALA A 277 26.66 -18.03 -15.88
N ARG A 278 27.78 -18.47 -16.44
CA ARG A 278 29.13 -18.10 -16.00
C ARG A 278 29.41 -16.61 -16.19
N ALA A 279 29.08 -16.04 -17.35
CA ALA A 279 29.26 -14.61 -17.61
C ALA A 279 28.49 -13.75 -16.59
N LEU A 280 27.27 -14.15 -16.23
CA LEU A 280 26.44 -13.47 -15.25
C LEU A 280 27.07 -13.48 -13.84
N LEU A 281 27.64 -14.62 -13.42
CA LEU A 281 28.35 -14.73 -12.14
C LEU A 281 29.68 -13.96 -12.11
N ILE A 282 30.44 -13.98 -13.22
CA ILE A 282 31.68 -13.21 -13.37
C ILE A 282 31.40 -11.71 -13.20
N VAL A 283 30.37 -11.19 -13.87
CA VAL A 283 29.96 -9.78 -13.75
C VAL A 283 29.61 -9.44 -12.30
N ALA A 284 28.92 -10.34 -11.59
CA ALA A 284 28.59 -10.14 -10.19
C ALA A 284 29.83 -10.14 -9.27
N LEU A 285 30.76 -11.07 -9.48
CA LEU A 285 32.02 -11.18 -8.73
C LEU A 285 32.94 -9.96 -8.91
N ASN A 286 32.93 -9.35 -10.10
CA ASN A 286 33.75 -8.17 -10.38
C ASN A 286 33.23 -6.88 -9.70
N ARG A 287 32.07 -6.91 -9.03
CA ARG A 287 31.55 -5.76 -8.27
C ARG A 287 32.29 -5.58 -6.95
N PRO A 288 32.48 -4.35 -6.44
CA PRO A 288 33.26 -4.10 -5.21
C PRO A 288 32.73 -4.80 -3.95
N GLN A 289 31.41 -4.95 -3.82
CA GLN A 289 30.76 -5.58 -2.66
C GLN A 289 30.48 -7.08 -2.85
N ALA A 290 31.14 -7.73 -3.80
CA ALA A 290 30.90 -9.15 -4.07
C ALA A 290 31.48 -10.03 -2.95
N GLU A 291 30.64 -10.93 -2.44
CA GLU A 291 31.02 -11.96 -1.48
C GLU A 291 31.31 -13.28 -2.23
N PRO A 292 32.56 -13.78 -2.20
CA PRO A 292 32.97 -14.99 -2.92
C PRO A 292 32.09 -16.21 -2.61
N GLY A 293 31.75 -16.42 -1.33
CA GLY A 293 30.97 -17.56 -0.88
C GLY A 293 29.56 -17.67 -1.47
N LEU A 294 28.99 -16.57 -2.00
CA LEU A 294 27.66 -16.59 -2.63
C LEU A 294 27.71 -17.07 -4.09
N PHE A 295 28.73 -16.66 -4.83
CA PHE A 295 28.80 -16.87 -6.28
C PHE A 295 29.69 -18.04 -6.69
N MET A 296 30.87 -18.17 -6.06
CA MET A 296 31.89 -19.14 -6.47
C MET A 296 31.46 -20.61 -6.36
N PRO A 297 30.67 -21.04 -5.35
CA PRO A 297 30.17 -22.42 -5.33
C PRO A 297 29.29 -22.76 -6.53
N THR A 298 28.44 -21.82 -6.95
CA THR A 298 27.56 -22.00 -8.11
C THR A 298 28.39 -21.96 -9.40
N LEU A 299 29.37 -21.06 -9.50
CA LEU A 299 30.26 -20.94 -10.64
C LEU A 299 31.13 -22.20 -10.85
N ARG A 300 31.53 -22.87 -9.76
CA ARG A 300 32.31 -24.11 -9.81
C ARG A 300 31.57 -25.27 -10.50
N GLY A 301 30.24 -25.26 -10.47
CA GLY A 301 29.42 -26.22 -11.22
C GLY A 301 29.32 -25.92 -12.72
N MET A 302 29.90 -24.81 -13.20
CA MET A 302 29.76 -24.29 -14.56
C MET A 302 31.12 -24.15 -15.27
N LEU A 303 32.06 -25.05 -14.94
CA LEU A 303 33.43 -25.04 -15.46
C LEU A 303 33.56 -25.73 -16.83
N SER A 304 32.55 -26.46 -17.29
CA SER A 304 32.59 -27.09 -18.61
C SER A 304 32.80 -26.06 -19.73
N GLY A 305 33.76 -26.32 -20.62
CA GLY A 305 34.05 -25.48 -21.78
C GLY A 305 34.65 -24.10 -21.43
N ILE A 306 35.37 -24.00 -20.31
CA ILE A 306 36.21 -22.83 -20.00
C ILE A 306 37.47 -22.80 -20.87
N ASP A 307 38.13 -21.64 -20.94
CA ASP A 307 39.39 -21.43 -21.62
C ASP A 307 40.50 -20.97 -20.64
N ALA A 308 41.73 -20.82 -21.16
CA ALA A 308 42.85 -20.32 -20.36
C ALA A 308 42.62 -18.89 -19.84
N GLY A 309 41.78 -18.10 -20.52
CA GLY A 309 41.40 -16.76 -20.09
C GLY A 309 40.63 -16.78 -18.76
N PHE A 310 39.72 -17.74 -18.60
CA PHE A 310 39.01 -17.94 -17.33
C PHE A 310 39.95 -18.30 -16.18
N VAL A 311 40.96 -19.15 -16.41
CA VAL A 311 41.96 -19.47 -15.38
C VAL A 311 42.71 -18.20 -14.95
N SER A 312 43.17 -17.38 -15.90
CA SER A 312 43.81 -16.10 -15.59
C SER A 312 42.90 -15.18 -14.77
N GLN A 313 41.59 -15.15 -15.07
CA GLN A 313 40.61 -14.40 -14.29
C GLN A 313 40.47 -14.95 -12.85
N THR A 314 40.45 -16.28 -12.66
CA THR A 314 40.43 -16.85 -11.30
C THR A 314 41.69 -16.51 -10.50
N GLU A 315 42.86 -16.49 -11.15
CA GLU A 315 44.13 -16.06 -10.52
C GLU A 315 44.09 -14.57 -10.12
N GLN A 316 43.47 -13.70 -10.92
CA GLN A 316 43.25 -12.29 -10.56
C GLN A 316 42.36 -12.16 -9.30
N TRP A 317 41.32 -13.00 -9.17
CA TRP A 317 40.47 -13.00 -7.98
C TRP A 317 41.19 -13.45 -6.71
N LEU A 318 42.22 -14.30 -6.81
CA LEU A 318 43.07 -14.66 -5.65
C LEU A 318 43.81 -13.44 -5.09
N GLY A 319 44.22 -12.49 -5.95
CA GLY A 319 44.81 -11.23 -5.50
C GLY A 319 43.81 -10.36 -4.72
N ARG A 320 42.52 -10.44 -5.06
CA ARG A 320 41.45 -9.70 -4.39
C ARG A 320 41.01 -10.34 -3.08
N TRP A 321 40.97 -11.67 -3.03
CA TRP A 321 40.53 -12.44 -1.86
C TRP A 321 41.60 -13.48 -1.44
N PRO A 322 42.76 -13.02 -0.93
CA PRO A 322 43.92 -13.89 -0.68
C PRO A 322 43.76 -14.87 0.48
N GLN A 323 42.75 -14.68 1.34
CA GLN A 323 42.45 -15.53 2.49
C GLN A 323 41.18 -16.37 2.29
N GLU A 324 40.51 -16.25 1.14
CA GLU A 324 39.21 -16.89 0.92
C GLU A 324 39.38 -18.28 0.31
N ALA A 325 38.99 -19.31 1.06
CA ALA A 325 39.09 -20.71 0.61
C ALA A 325 38.28 -20.97 -0.67
N GLN A 326 37.12 -20.32 -0.82
CA GLN A 326 36.27 -20.47 -2.01
C GLN A 326 36.98 -20.02 -3.31
N ALA A 327 37.81 -18.98 -3.22
CA ALA A 327 38.56 -18.45 -4.35
C ALA A 327 39.65 -19.42 -4.80
N TYR A 328 40.43 -19.96 -3.86
CA TYR A 328 41.42 -21.00 -4.16
C TYR A 328 40.78 -22.28 -4.69
N PHE A 329 39.63 -22.68 -4.15
CA PHE A 329 38.93 -23.86 -4.65
C PHE A 329 38.43 -23.66 -6.09
N LEU A 330 37.91 -22.47 -6.43
CA LEU A 330 37.48 -22.19 -7.80
C LEU A 330 38.67 -22.20 -8.77
N ALA A 331 39.79 -21.57 -8.43
CA ALA A 331 41.01 -21.57 -9.26
C ALA A 331 41.58 -22.99 -9.42
N GLY A 332 41.60 -23.78 -8.34
CA GLY A 332 42.03 -25.18 -8.38
C GLY A 332 41.15 -26.04 -9.28
N ALA A 333 39.82 -25.90 -9.16
CA ALA A 333 38.87 -26.62 -10.00
C ALA A 333 38.97 -26.21 -11.48
N ALA A 334 39.15 -24.91 -11.78
CA ALA A 334 39.34 -24.43 -13.15
C ALA A 334 40.64 -24.95 -13.78
N CYS A 335 41.74 -24.98 -13.02
CA CYS A 335 42.99 -25.58 -13.46
C CYS A 335 42.86 -27.09 -13.70
N ALA A 336 42.08 -27.81 -12.88
CA ALA A 336 41.85 -29.25 -13.03
C ALA A 336 41.06 -29.55 -14.31
N GLU A 337 40.04 -28.75 -14.62
CA GLU A 337 39.24 -28.87 -15.85
C GLU A 337 40.09 -28.70 -17.12
N LEU A 338 41.09 -27.81 -17.09
CA LEU A 338 42.07 -27.63 -18.18
C LEU A 338 43.29 -28.55 -18.08
N GLN A 339 43.27 -29.55 -17.21
CA GLN A 339 44.36 -30.53 -17.01
C GLN A 339 45.72 -29.91 -16.62
N LEU A 340 45.70 -28.75 -15.95
CA LEU A 340 46.88 -28.09 -15.38
C LEU A 340 47.17 -28.63 -13.97
N TRP A 341 47.45 -29.94 -13.89
CA TRP A 341 47.45 -30.72 -12.66
C TRP A 341 48.30 -30.14 -11.52
N GLY A 342 49.53 -29.69 -11.81
CA GLY A 342 50.43 -29.14 -10.80
C GLY A 342 49.90 -27.86 -10.14
N LYS A 343 49.37 -26.94 -10.97
CA LYS A 343 48.74 -25.71 -10.47
C LYS A 343 47.46 -26.02 -9.70
N ALA A 344 46.63 -26.90 -10.23
CA ALA A 344 45.39 -27.32 -9.59
C ALA A 344 45.65 -27.90 -8.19
N GLN A 345 46.62 -28.82 -8.05
CA GLN A 345 47.02 -29.37 -6.75
C GLN A 345 47.46 -28.26 -5.78
N GLN A 346 48.31 -27.33 -6.24
CA GLN A 346 48.80 -26.23 -5.41
C GLN A 346 47.67 -25.32 -4.92
N HIS A 347 46.72 -24.95 -5.79
CA HIS A 347 45.60 -24.11 -5.41
C HIS A 347 44.64 -24.82 -4.45
N LEU A 348 44.33 -26.09 -4.69
CA LEU A 348 43.44 -26.85 -3.79
C LEU A 348 44.07 -27.09 -2.40
N GLN A 349 45.38 -27.33 -2.33
CA GLN A 349 46.08 -27.42 -1.03
C GLN A 349 46.04 -26.10 -0.26
N LYS A 350 46.23 -24.97 -0.95
CA LYS A 350 46.03 -23.64 -0.36
C LYS A 350 44.60 -23.40 0.09
N ALA A 351 43.62 -23.91 -0.67
CA ALA A 351 42.21 -23.82 -0.28
C ALA A 351 41.93 -24.53 1.06
N ILE A 352 42.52 -25.70 1.30
CA ILE A 352 42.42 -26.39 2.61
C ILE A 352 43.03 -25.55 3.72
N GLN A 353 44.22 -24.97 3.49
CA GLN A 353 44.92 -24.14 4.48
C GLN A 353 44.16 -22.85 4.80
N ALA A 354 43.39 -22.34 3.84
CA ALA A 354 42.56 -21.15 4.00
C ALA A 354 41.18 -21.42 4.61
N CYS A 355 40.75 -22.69 4.72
CA CYS A 355 39.45 -23.02 5.33
C CYS A 355 39.47 -22.70 6.83
N GLY A 356 38.43 -22.02 7.30
CA GLY A 356 38.21 -21.83 8.73
C GLY A 356 37.84 -23.15 9.42
N ASP A 357 37.95 -23.21 10.76
CA ASP A 357 37.64 -24.42 11.53
C ASP A 357 36.18 -24.88 11.32
N ASP A 358 35.22 -23.95 11.23
CA ASP A 358 33.80 -24.24 11.05
C ASP A 358 33.40 -24.67 9.62
N GLU A 359 34.31 -24.60 8.64
CA GLU A 359 34.01 -24.84 7.22
C GLU A 359 34.17 -26.31 6.78
N HIS A 360 33.80 -27.26 7.64
CA HIS A 360 33.95 -28.70 7.38
C HIS A 360 33.39 -29.15 6.02
N ARG A 361 32.20 -28.66 5.63
CA ARG A 361 31.61 -29.02 4.33
C ARG A 361 32.49 -28.57 3.15
N LEU A 362 33.07 -27.37 3.22
CA LEU A 362 33.93 -26.85 2.16
C LEU A 362 35.24 -27.62 2.13
N ARG A 363 35.86 -27.86 3.30
CA ARG A 363 37.09 -28.65 3.44
C ARG A 363 36.92 -30.05 2.86
N GLY A 364 35.81 -30.72 3.17
CA GLY A 364 35.46 -32.03 2.61
C GLY A 364 35.29 -32.02 1.09
N GLN A 365 34.64 -30.99 0.53
CA GLN A 365 34.53 -30.81 -0.93
C GLN A 365 35.88 -30.61 -1.61
N ILE A 366 36.79 -29.83 -0.98
CA ILE A 366 38.13 -29.61 -1.50
C ILE A 366 38.96 -30.90 -1.44
N HIS A 367 38.86 -31.67 -0.36
CA HIS A 367 39.49 -32.97 -0.24
C HIS A 367 39.01 -33.96 -1.32
N ALA A 368 37.71 -34.02 -1.59
CA ALA A 368 37.16 -34.83 -2.68
C ALA A 368 37.70 -34.39 -4.05
N ALA A 369 37.77 -33.07 -4.30
CA ALA A 369 38.34 -32.55 -5.55
C ALA A 369 39.84 -32.88 -5.71
N LEU A 370 40.62 -32.82 -4.63
CA LEU A 370 42.02 -33.25 -4.62
C LEU A 370 42.16 -34.74 -4.88
N ALA A 371 41.30 -35.56 -4.27
CA ALA A 371 41.32 -37.00 -4.47
C ALA A 371 41.07 -37.37 -5.93
N HIS A 372 40.04 -36.78 -6.56
CA HIS A 372 39.78 -36.95 -7.99
C HIS A 372 40.95 -36.50 -8.88
N LEU A 373 41.60 -35.37 -8.55
CA LEU A 373 42.77 -34.92 -9.27
C LEU A 373 43.94 -35.90 -9.15
N LEU A 374 44.17 -36.44 -7.95
CA LEU A 374 45.25 -37.39 -7.66
C LEU A 374 45.04 -38.75 -8.32
N GLU A 375 43.79 -39.22 -8.42
CA GLU A 375 43.42 -40.40 -9.22
C GLU A 375 43.75 -40.17 -10.70
N GLY A 376 43.42 -39.00 -11.24
CA GLY A 376 43.71 -38.64 -12.64
C GLY A 376 45.20 -38.59 -12.99
N ILE A 377 46.09 -38.48 -11.99
CA ILE A 377 47.56 -38.52 -12.15
C ILE A 377 48.20 -39.80 -11.58
N GLU A 378 47.40 -40.85 -11.38
CA GLU A 378 47.84 -42.19 -10.93
C GLU A 378 48.53 -42.21 -9.55
N ARG A 379 48.13 -41.32 -8.63
CA ARG A 379 48.64 -41.27 -7.23
C ARG A 379 47.61 -41.80 -6.23
N GLU A 380 47.28 -43.08 -6.35
CA GLU A 380 46.20 -43.74 -5.61
C GLU A 380 46.34 -43.65 -4.09
N ASP A 381 47.55 -43.86 -3.54
CA ASP A 381 47.77 -43.80 -2.08
C ASP A 381 47.44 -42.43 -1.46
N GLN A 382 47.73 -41.35 -2.20
CA GLN A 382 47.43 -39.99 -1.74
C GLN A 382 45.95 -39.67 -1.94
N ALA A 383 45.35 -40.16 -3.04
CA ALA A 383 43.93 -40.01 -3.29
C ALA A 383 43.08 -40.66 -2.20
N GLN A 384 43.39 -41.90 -1.80
CA GLN A 384 42.66 -42.61 -0.73
C GLN A 384 42.68 -41.86 0.61
N ARG A 385 43.81 -41.23 0.96
CA ARG A 385 43.90 -40.39 2.17
C ARG A 385 42.94 -39.22 2.09
N HIS A 386 42.92 -38.51 0.96
CA HIS A 386 42.01 -37.39 0.78
C HIS A 386 40.54 -37.80 0.71
N TRP A 387 40.22 -38.98 0.16
CA TRP A 387 38.86 -39.53 0.25
C TRP A 387 38.42 -39.79 1.68
N ARG A 388 39.31 -40.33 2.51
CA ARG A 388 39.05 -40.56 3.93
C ARG A 388 38.80 -39.26 4.68
N GLU A 389 39.64 -38.24 4.48
CA GLU A 389 39.45 -36.92 5.08
C GLU A 389 38.15 -36.27 4.59
N ALA A 390 37.84 -36.35 3.29
CA ALA A 390 36.60 -35.85 2.73
C ALA A 390 35.36 -36.49 3.39
N ALA A 391 35.39 -37.80 3.61
CA ALA A 391 34.31 -38.51 4.28
C ALA A 391 34.16 -38.09 5.75
N LEU A 392 35.27 -37.90 6.48
CA LEU A 392 35.25 -37.44 7.87
C LEU A 392 34.65 -36.03 7.99
N ASP A 393 35.08 -35.09 7.16
CA ASP A 393 34.59 -33.71 7.18
C ASP A 393 33.13 -33.58 6.73
N LEU A 394 32.70 -34.35 5.73
CA LEU A 394 31.32 -34.33 5.24
C LEU A 394 30.34 -34.99 6.22
N SER A 395 30.79 -36.01 6.96
CA SER A 395 29.97 -36.73 7.96
C SER A 395 29.95 -36.06 9.35
N ALA A 396 30.93 -35.21 9.67
CA ALA A 396 30.99 -34.49 10.94
C ALA A 396 29.76 -33.61 11.23
N LEU A 397 29.00 -33.23 10.19
CA LEU A 397 27.78 -32.44 10.30
C LEU A 397 26.52 -33.26 10.67
N ASP A 398 26.54 -34.59 10.50
CA ASP A 398 25.40 -35.46 10.79
C ASP A 398 25.41 -36.02 12.22
N MET A 399 26.46 -35.73 13.01
CA MET A 399 26.56 -36.15 14.41
C MET A 399 26.19 -34.99 15.34
N PRO A 400 24.96 -34.93 15.90
CA PRO A 400 24.64 -33.94 16.92
C PRO A 400 25.46 -34.22 18.18
N GLY A 401 26.36 -33.31 18.53
CA GLY A 401 27.01 -33.27 19.83
C GLY A 401 28.40 -33.90 19.91
N ARG A 402 29.42 -33.15 19.49
CA ARG A 402 30.78 -33.23 20.06
C ARG A 402 31.35 -31.83 20.26
N SER A 403 30.69 -31.05 21.10
CA SER A 403 31.23 -29.78 21.60
C SER A 403 30.86 -29.61 23.08
N ALA A 404 31.53 -30.38 23.93
CA ALA A 404 31.81 -30.13 25.34
C ALA A 404 32.36 -31.44 25.90
N ASP A 405 33.69 -31.53 25.93
CA ASP A 405 34.50 -32.38 26.82
C ASP A 405 35.82 -32.68 26.12
N ARG A 406 36.69 -31.67 26.12
CA ARG A 406 38.13 -31.88 26.29
C ARG A 406 38.61 -30.85 27.29
N GLU A 407 39.12 -31.40 28.38
CA GLU A 407 39.65 -30.79 29.61
C GLU A 407 40.73 -29.73 29.37
#